data_AF-A0A7J2WFT6-F1
#
_entry.id   AF-A0A7J2WFT6-F1
#
_cell.length_a   1.000
_cell.length_b   1.000
_cell.length_c   1.000
_cell.angle_alpha   90.00
_cell.angle_beta   90.00
_cell.angle_gamma   90.00
#
_symmetry.space_group_name_H-M   'P 1'
#
loop_
_entity.id
_entity.type
_entity.pdbx_description
1 polymer ?
#
loop_
_entity_poly.entity_id
_entity_poly.type
_entity_poly.pdbx_seq_one_letter_code
_entity_poly.pdbx_strand_id
1 'polypeptide(L)' 'MKVLSVDVVPLKLRLRLPYKSAKKGEVVGQQYLETLIVKVRTDDGLVGYGEIPSVPRMFETIDCFY' A
#
# COMPACT_ATOMS: atom_id res chain seq x y z
N MET A 1 22.32 15.48 -14.37
CA MET A 1 21.15 14.98 -13.64
C MET A 1 21.56 14.67 -12.21
N LYS A 2 21.17 15.53 -11.27
CA LYS A 2 21.36 15.36 -9.82
C LYS A 2 20.00 15.35 -9.13
N VAL A 3 19.89 14.62 -8.03
CA VAL A 3 18.67 14.61 -7.20
C VAL A 3 18.62 15.90 -6.37
N LEU A 4 17.50 16.62 -6.44
CA LEU A 4 17.21 17.80 -5.62
C LEU A 4 16.47 17.45 -4.34
N SER A 5 15.46 16.59 -4.44
CA SER A 5 14.62 16.23 -3.29
C SER A 5 14.13 14.81 -3.38
N VAL A 6 13.95 14.20 -2.21
CA VAL A 6 13.32 12.89 -2.03
C VAL A 6 12.23 13.07 -0.97
N ASP A 7 10.97 12.95 -1.40
CA ASP A 7 9.80 13.01 -0.54
C ASP A 7 9.30 11.57 -0.30
N VAL A 8 9.02 11.20 0.95
CA VAL A 8 8.39 9.90 1.29
C VAL A 8 6.98 10.17 1.79
N VAL A 9 5.99 9.64 1.10
CA VAL A 9 4.58 9.86 1.38
C VAL A 9 3.93 8.53 1.78
N PRO A 10 3.41 8.40 3.01
CA PRO A 10 2.63 7.24 3.39
C PRO A 10 1.27 7.27 2.68
N LEU A 11 0.96 6.19 1.96
CA LEU A 11 -0.31 6.00 1.28
C LEU A 11 -1.07 4.87 1.96
N LYS A 12 -2.20 5.20 2.57
CA LYS A 12 -3.12 4.25 3.20
C LYS A 12 -4.34 4.07 2.30
N LEU A 13 -4.44 2.91 1.67
CA LEU A 13 -5.56 2.52 0.82
C LEU A 13 -6.47 1.55 1.57
N ARG A 14 -7.74 1.91 1.69
CA ARG A 14 -8.77 0.99 2.17
C ARG A 14 -9.32 0.22 0.97
N LEU A 15 -8.93 -1.03 0.82
CA LEU A 15 -9.35 -1.89 -0.29
C LEU A 15 -10.37 -2.91 0.20
N ARG A 16 -11.49 -3.03 -0.52
CA ARG A 16 -12.41 -4.17 -0.37
C ARG A 16 -11.94 -5.28 -1.29
N LEU A 17 -10.86 -5.97 -0.92
CA LEU A 17 -10.34 -7.08 -1.71
C LEU A 17 -10.97 -8.40 -1.23
N PRO A 18 -11.58 -9.19 -2.14
CA PRO A 18 -11.91 -10.57 -1.81
C PRO A 18 -10.58 -11.34 -1.67
N TYR A 19 -10.21 -11.69 -0.44
CA TYR A 19 -9.03 -12.52 -0.19
C TYR A 19 -9.45 -13.97 0.02
N LYS A 20 -8.93 -14.87 -0.81
CA LYS A 20 -9.17 -16.30 -0.69
C LYS A 20 -8.20 -16.87 0.35
N SER A 21 -8.66 -16.99 1.60
CA SER A 21 -7.95 -17.77 2.62
C SER A 21 -7.76 -19.20 2.11
N ALA A 22 -6.53 -19.72 2.19
CA ALA A 22 -6.22 -21.13 1.86
C ALA A 22 -6.92 -22.12 2.81
N LYS A 23 -7.41 -21.65 3.96
CA LYS A 23 -8.19 -22.44 4.92
C LYS A 23 -9.65 -22.01 4.84
N LYS A 24 -10.46 -22.86 4.20
CA LYS A 24 -11.93 -22.82 4.09
C LYS A 24 -12.49 -21.67 3.24
N GLY A 25 -13.43 -22.05 2.38
CA GLY A 25 -14.03 -21.19 1.37
C GLY A 25 -14.57 -19.89 1.94
N GLU A 26 -14.15 -18.82 1.28
CA GLU A 26 -14.67 -17.45 1.33
C GLU A 26 -14.55 -16.70 2.66
N VAL A 27 -13.64 -15.72 2.65
CA VAL A 27 -13.67 -14.59 3.60
C VAL A 27 -13.67 -13.31 2.76
N VAL A 28 -14.76 -12.53 2.85
CA VAL A 28 -14.82 -11.18 2.29
C VAL A 28 -14.31 -10.22 3.36
N GLY A 29 -12.98 -10.02 3.40
CA GLY A 29 -12.34 -9.08 4.32
C GLY A 29 -12.20 -7.68 3.70
N GLN A 30 -12.21 -6.64 4.53
CA GLN A 30 -11.63 -5.34 4.13
C GLN A 30 -10.13 -5.40 4.43
N GLN A 31 -9.30 -5.15 3.42
CA GLN A 31 -7.86 -5.02 3.60
C GLN A 31 -7.48 -3.55 3.59
N TYR A 32 -6.66 -3.14 4.56
CA TYR A 32 -5.97 -1.87 4.49
C TYR A 32 -4.58 -2.13 3.92
N LEU A 33 -4.33 -1.64 2.72
CA LEU A 33 -3.00 -1.63 2.14
C LEU A 33 -2.33 -0.32 2.54
N GLU A 34 -1.32 -0.42 3.39
CA GLU A 34 -0.39 0.67 3.61
C GLU A 34 0.77 0.50 2.64
N THR A 35 1.22 1.57 2.00
CA THR A 35 2.40 1.56 1.13
C THR A 35 3.11 2.89 1.25
N LEU A 36 4.42 2.92 0.98
CA LEU A 36 5.18 4.16 0.98
C LEU A 36 5.52 4.53 -0.46
N ILE A 37 5.11 5.73 -0.87
CA ILE A 37 5.47 6.28 -2.17
C ILE A 37 6.68 7.18 -1.99
N VAL A 38 7.74 6.90 -2.74
CA VAL A 38 8.95 7.71 -2.81
C VAL A 38 8.85 8.58 -4.05
N LYS A 39 8.92 9.89 -3.90
CA LYS A 39 8.95 10.85 -5.00
C LYS A 39 10.32 11.50 -5.05
N VAL A 40 10.98 11.37 -6.20
CA VAL A 40 12.32 11.95 -6.45
C VAL A 40 12.19 13.07 -7.47
N ARG A 41 12.76 14.23 -7.18
CA ARG A 41 12.87 15.34 -8.15
C ARG A 41 14.32 15.61 -8.48
N THR A 42 14.61 15.87 -9.74
CA THR A 42 15.94 16.21 -10.22
C THR A 42 16.05 17.66 -10.67
N ASP A 43 17.30 18.10 -10.81
CA ASP A 43 17.67 19.48 -11.16
C ASP A 43 17.24 19.93 -12.55
N ASP A 44 17.03 18.96 -13.45
CA ASP A 44 16.48 19.16 -14.80
C ASP A 44 14.93 19.12 -14.85
N GLY A 45 14.27 19.05 -13.68
CA GLY A 45 12.82 19.10 -13.57
C GLY A 45 12.11 17.75 -13.75
N LEU A 46 12.85 16.64 -13.92
CA LEU A 46 12.25 15.31 -13.96
C LEU A 46 11.72 14.89 -12.58
N VAL A 47 10.65 14.09 -12.60
CA VAL A 47 10.03 13.53 -11.39
C VAL A 47 9.89 12.03 -11.55
N GLY A 48 10.50 11.28 -10.64
CA GLY A 48 10.37 9.83 -10.54
C GLY A 48 9.52 9.43 -9.34
N TYR A 49 8.76 8.33 -9.49
CA TYR A 49 8.00 7.72 -8.41
C TYR A 49 8.48 6.28 -8.21
N GLY A 50 8.72 5.91 -6.95
CA GLY A 50 8.98 4.55 -6.52
C GLY A 50 7.98 4.12 -5.46
N GLU A 51 7.74 2.83 -5.36
CA GLU A 51 6.88 2.25 -4.33
C GLU A 51 7.71 1.30 -3.47
N ILE A 52 7.58 1.44 -2.15
CA ILE A 52 8.05 0.45 -1.20
C ILE A 52 6.81 -0.28 -0.70
N PRO A 53 6.55 -1.52 -1.17
CA PRO A 53 5.41 -2.29 -0.71
C PRO A 53 5.59 -2.51 0.79
N SER A 54 4.68 -2.00 1.60
CA SER A 54 4.62 -2.48 2.98
C SER A 54 4.09 -3.90 2.93
N VAL A 55 4.71 -4.81 3.68
CA VAL A 55 4.14 -6.14 3.88
C VAL A 55 2.74 -5.92 4.41
N PRO A 56 1.68 -6.41 3.74
CA PRO A 56 0.33 -6.26 4.25
C PRO A 56 0.36 -6.84 5.67
N ARG A 57 0.24 -5.97 6.67
CA ARG A 57 0.05 -6.44 8.02
C ARG A 57 -1.31 -7.12 7.98
N MET A 58 -1.28 -8.44 8.04
CA MET A 58 -2.46 -9.29 8.12
C MET A 58 -3.12 -8.99 9.48
N PHE A 59 -3.78 -7.84 9.57
CA PHE A 59 -4.54 -7.46 10.74
C PHE A 59 -5.95 -7.95 10.55
N GLU A 60 -6.31 -8.79 11.51
CA GLU A 60 -7.65 -9.00 12.04
C GLU A 60 -8.72 -8.99 10.97
N THR A 61 -9.11 -10.20 10.59
CA THR A 61 -10.50 -10.50 10.26
C THR A 61 -11.36 -9.69 11.22
N ILE A 62 -11.88 -8.55 10.77
CA ILE A 62 -13.00 -7.93 11.45
C ILE A 62 -14.09 -8.92 11.16
N ASP A 63 -14.32 -9.83 12.10
CA ASP A 63 -15.46 -10.72 12.08
C ASP A 63 -16.69 -9.80 12.10
N CYS A 64 -17.16 -9.46 10.90
CA CYS A 64 -18.43 -8.82 10.69
C CYS A 64 -19.49 -9.87 11.03
N PHE A 65 -19.74 -10.09 12.32
CA PHE A 65 -20.95 -10.75 12.77
C PHE A 65 -22.11 -9.80 12.47
N TYR A 66 -22.93 -10.17 11.49
CA TYR A 66 -24.29 -9.66 11.29
C TYR A 66 -25.28 -10.63 11.92
#